data_AF-A0A519Q9N0-F1
#
_entry.id   AF-A0A519Q9N0-F1
#
_cell.length_a   1.000
_cell.length_b   1.000
_cell.length_c   1.000
_cell.angle_alpha   90.00
_cell.angle_beta   90.00
_cell.angle_gamma   90.00
#
_symmetry.space_group_name_H-M   'P 1'
#
loop_
_entity.id
_entity.type
_entity.pdbx_description
1 polymer ?
#
loop_
_entity_poly.entity_id
_entity_poly.type
_entity_poly.pdbx_seq_one_letter_code
_entity_poly.pdbx_strand_id
1 'polypeptide(L)'
;AFISAFLGTIAMWWLFFSAKHEAASEVIAGAGNAGAIARAAYTYAPIPVVAGIVVTAVGDEMVLVHPAGHVAAAAGWVLLGGPALFLAGTAVAAFAVWGSWPRSRIVGLAALGGLAALSPLLTPLLLTAGSTAVLMAVGAWETVVPARALKPA
;
A
#
# COMPACT_ATOMS: atom_id res chain seq x y z
N ALA A 1 1.29 11.88 -15.70
CA ALA A 1 0.02 11.31 -15.21
C ALA A 1 -0.09 9.83 -15.61
N PHE A 2 -0.26 9.49 -16.89
CA PHE A 2 -0.40 8.09 -17.35
C PHE A 2 0.69 7.13 -16.84
N ILE A 3 1.97 7.48 -17.00
CA ILE A 3 3.08 6.64 -16.51
C ILE A 3 2.99 6.42 -14.99
N SER A 4 2.57 7.45 -14.24
CA SER A 4 2.41 7.35 -12.78
C SER A 4 1.30 6.38 -12.39
N ALA A 5 0.14 6.47 -13.05
CA ALA A 5 -0.99 5.58 -12.84
C ALA A 5 -0.66 4.12 -13.21
N PHE A 6 0.03 3.95 -14.35
CA PHE A 6 0.49 2.63 -14.80
C PHE A 6 1.49 1.99 -13.82
N LEU A 7 2.52 2.74 -13.43
CA LEU A 7 3.49 2.27 -12.44
C LEU A 7 2.86 2.06 -11.06
N GLY A 8 1.90 2.90 -10.67
CA GLY A 8 1.15 2.75 -9.41
C GLY A 8 0.34 1.45 -9.40
N THR A 9 -0.32 1.11 -10.50
CA THR A 9 -1.03 -0.16 -10.67
C THR A 9 -0.07 -1.35 -10.59
N ILE A 10 1.08 -1.28 -11.26
CA ILE A 10 2.14 -2.31 -11.15
C ILE A 10 2.61 -2.45 -9.71
N ALA A 11 2.85 -1.34 -9.01
CA ALA A 11 3.31 -1.34 -7.63
C ALA A 11 2.29 -2.00 -6.69
N MET A 12 1.01 -1.67 -6.85
CA MET A 12 -0.07 -2.28 -6.07
C MET A 12 -0.19 -3.78 -6.35
N TRP A 13 -0.15 -4.18 -7.62
CA TRP A 13 -0.15 -5.59 -7.98
C TRP A 13 1.05 -6.33 -7.36
N TRP A 14 2.25 -5.75 -7.48
CA TRP A 14 3.48 -6.32 -6.93
C TRP A 14 3.43 -6.48 -5.42
N LEU A 15 3.00 -5.45 -4.69
CA LEU A 15 2.89 -5.47 -3.23
C LEU A 15 1.85 -6.48 -2.74
N PHE A 16 0.74 -6.62 -3.47
CA PHE A 16 -0.33 -7.55 -3.10
C PHE A 16 0.04 -9.01 -3.38
N PHE A 17 0.60 -9.30 -4.56
CA PHE A 17 0.91 -10.66 -5.01
C PHE A 17 2.34 -11.13 -4.72
N SER A 18 3.15 -10.33 -4.02
CA SER A 18 4.50 -10.76 -3.61
C SER A 18 4.47 -12.11 -2.86
N ALA A 19 5.44 -12.98 -3.17
CA ALA A 19 5.44 -14.43 -2.95
C ALA A 19 5.47 -14.89 -1.47
N LYS A 20 4.41 -14.64 -0.71
CA LYS A 20 4.29 -15.03 0.71
C LYS A 20 3.11 -15.97 1.03
N HIS A 21 2.36 -16.41 0.03
CA HIS A 21 1.12 -17.16 0.25
C HIS A 21 1.37 -18.60 0.75
N GLU A 22 2.42 -19.26 0.28
CA GLU A 22 2.80 -20.61 0.74
C GLU A 22 3.25 -20.58 2.21
N ALA A 23 4.17 -19.66 2.53
CA ALA A 23 4.64 -19.41 3.90
C ALA A 23 3.50 -18.98 4.84
N ALA A 24 2.50 -18.24 4.34
CA ALA A 24 1.30 -17.89 5.09
C ALA A 24 0.49 -19.11 5.49
N SER A 25 0.30 -20.01 4.54
CA SER A 25 -0.52 -21.18 4.76
C SER A 25 0.14 -22.10 5.80
N GLU A 26 1.47 -22.25 5.75
CA GLU A 26 2.24 -23.02 6.74
C GLU A 26 2.17 -22.42 8.15
N VAL A 27 2.39 -21.10 8.29
CA VAL A 27 2.29 -20.41 9.59
C VAL A 27 0.87 -20.49 10.16
N ILE A 28 -0.16 -20.33 9.32
CA ILE A 28 -1.55 -20.42 9.75
C ILE A 28 -1.89 -21.84 10.19
N ALA A 29 -1.45 -22.87 9.46
CA ALA A 29 -1.72 -24.26 9.78
C ALA A 29 -1.10 -24.68 11.14
N GLY A 30 0.06 -24.12 11.49
CA GLY A 30 0.71 -24.36 12.78
C GLY A 30 0.12 -23.58 13.97
N ALA A 31 -0.77 -22.61 13.73
CA ALA A 31 -1.26 -21.73 14.78
C ALA A 31 -2.47 -22.31 15.54
N GLY A 32 -2.47 -22.22 16.87
CA GLY A 32 -3.59 -22.66 17.72
C GLY A 32 -4.91 -21.92 17.47
N ASN A 33 -4.87 -20.78 16.78
CA ASN A 33 -6.02 -19.95 16.39
C ASN A 33 -6.11 -19.73 14.86
N ALA A 34 -5.68 -20.72 14.06
CA ALA A 34 -5.62 -20.69 12.59
C ALA A 34 -6.83 -20.01 11.91
N GLY A 35 -8.05 -20.36 12.32
CA GLY A 35 -9.28 -19.82 11.74
C GLY A 35 -9.47 -18.31 11.96
N ALA A 36 -9.02 -17.77 13.09
CA ALA A 36 -9.07 -16.33 13.36
C ALA A 36 -8.05 -15.57 12.51
N ILE A 37 -6.83 -16.10 12.41
CA ILE A 37 -5.76 -15.53 11.57
C ILE A 37 -6.17 -15.54 10.10
N ALA A 38 -6.71 -16.66 9.61
CA ALA A 38 -7.17 -16.80 8.23
C ALA A 38 -8.26 -15.77 7.87
N ARG A 39 -9.26 -15.56 8.74
CA ARG A 39 -10.30 -14.54 8.50
C ARG A 39 -9.71 -13.12 8.50
N ALA A 40 -8.83 -12.81 9.44
CA ALA A 40 -8.18 -11.51 9.50
C ALA A 40 -7.39 -11.24 8.21
N ALA A 41 -6.57 -12.19 7.77
CA ALA A 41 -5.66 -12.03 6.64
C ALA A 41 -6.36 -12.10 5.27
N TYR A 42 -7.32 -13.02 5.09
CA TYR A 42 -7.91 -13.33 3.78
C TYR A 42 -9.35 -12.87 3.61
N THR A 43 -10.07 -12.52 4.68
CA THR A 43 -11.46 -12.04 4.58
C THR A 43 -11.56 -10.55 4.86
N TYR A 44 -10.96 -10.07 5.95
CA TYR A 44 -11.14 -8.69 6.37
C TYR A 44 -10.08 -7.75 5.81
N ALA A 45 -8.80 -8.13 5.81
CA ALA A 45 -7.73 -7.26 5.32
C ALA A 45 -7.84 -6.90 3.82
N PRO A 46 -8.38 -7.75 2.92
CA PRO A 46 -8.58 -7.35 1.52
C PRO A 46 -9.59 -6.21 1.33
N ILE A 47 -10.52 -5.98 2.27
CA ILE A 47 -11.52 -4.91 2.17
C ILE A 47 -10.87 -3.51 2.04
N PRO A 48 -9.99 -3.06 2.97
CA PRO A 48 -9.29 -1.79 2.82
C PRO A 48 -8.32 -1.78 1.63
N VAL A 49 -7.79 -2.93 1.21
CA VAL A 49 -6.92 -3.02 0.02
C VAL A 49 -7.71 -2.67 -1.24
N VAL A 50 -8.87 -3.29 -1.44
CA VAL A 50 -9.74 -3.03 -2.58
C VAL A 50 -10.23 -1.58 -2.55
N ALA A 51 -10.64 -1.08 -1.38
CA ALA A 51 -11.00 0.33 -1.22
C ALA A 51 -9.86 1.27 -1.64
N GLY A 52 -8.62 0.97 -1.23
CA GLY A 52 -7.44 1.74 -1.61
C GLY A 52 -7.19 1.74 -3.13
N ILE A 53 -7.37 0.60 -3.80
CA ILE A 53 -7.25 0.49 -5.27
C ILE A 53 -8.30 1.37 -5.96
N VAL A 54 -9.56 1.29 -5.52
CA VAL A 54 -10.66 2.08 -6.10
C VAL A 54 -10.40 3.58 -5.92
N VAL A 55 -10.05 4.02 -4.71
CA VAL A 55 -9.76 5.44 -4.44
C VAL A 55 -8.55 5.93 -5.24
N THR A 56 -7.53 5.10 -5.43
CA THR A 56 -6.37 5.44 -6.27
C THR A 56 -6.77 5.63 -7.73
N ALA A 57 -7.61 4.75 -8.27
CA ALA A 57 -8.10 4.86 -9.63
C ALA A 57 -8.90 6.17 -9.86
N VAL A 58 -9.74 6.55 -8.88
CA VAL A 58 -10.43 7.85 -8.90
C VAL A 58 -9.42 9.00 -8.91
N GLY A 59 -8.38 8.94 -8.08
CA GLY A 59 -7.31 9.95 -8.05
C GLY A 59 -6.56 10.06 -9.39
N ASP A 60 -6.25 8.93 -10.01
CA ASP A 60 -5.56 8.89 -11.30
C ASP A 60 -6.41 9.53 -12.41
N GLU A 61 -7.72 9.27 -12.44
CA GLU A 61 -8.66 9.93 -13.36
C GLU A 61 -8.65 11.45 -13.17
N MET A 62 -8.71 11.93 -11.92
CA MET A 62 -8.67 13.37 -11.62
C MET A 62 -7.40 14.05 -12.17
N VAL A 63 -6.24 13.42 -12.02
CA VAL A 63 -4.95 13.98 -12.50
C VAL A 63 -4.82 13.90 -14.00
N LEU A 64 -5.41 12.89 -14.65
CA LEU A 64 -5.43 12.80 -16.11
C LEU A 64 -6.23 13.94 -16.73
N VAL A 65 -7.33 14.36 -16.10
CA VAL A 65 -8.18 15.46 -16.60
C VAL A 65 -7.56 16.84 -16.32
N HIS A 66 -6.96 17.04 -15.15
CA HIS A 66 -6.41 18.35 -14.74
C HIS A 66 -4.99 18.26 -14.13
N PRO A 67 -3.95 17.97 -14.95
CA PRO A 67 -2.61 17.65 -14.43
C PRO A 67 -1.87 18.82 -13.78
N ALA A 68 -2.13 20.05 -14.22
CA ALA A 68 -1.48 21.27 -13.74
C ALA A 68 -2.42 22.18 -12.90
N GLY A 69 -3.59 21.68 -12.52
CA GLY A 69 -4.52 22.41 -11.66
C GLY A 69 -3.96 22.58 -10.23
N HIS A 70 -4.62 23.42 -9.43
CA HIS A 70 -4.33 23.48 -8.00
C HIS A 70 -4.87 22.23 -7.31
N VAL A 71 -4.13 21.71 -6.33
CA VAL A 71 -4.61 20.63 -5.45
C VAL A 71 -5.69 21.22 -4.54
N ALA A 72 -6.96 21.04 -4.90
CA ALA A 72 -8.02 21.21 -3.92
C ALA A 72 -7.76 20.24 -2.75
N ALA A 73 -7.97 20.66 -1.50
CA ALA A 73 -7.69 19.83 -0.33
C ALA A 73 -8.34 18.43 -0.44
N ALA A 74 -9.56 18.35 -1.00
CA ALA A 74 -10.25 17.09 -1.28
C ALA A 74 -9.49 16.19 -2.28
N ALA A 75 -8.87 16.75 -3.32
CA ALA A 75 -8.08 15.99 -4.29
C ALA A 75 -6.80 15.42 -3.65
N GLY A 76 -6.14 16.18 -2.76
CA GLY A 76 -4.98 15.69 -2.01
C GLY A 76 -5.30 14.46 -1.16
N TRP A 77 -6.46 14.45 -0.49
CA TRP A 77 -6.94 13.29 0.28
C TRP A 77 -7.19 12.07 -0.59
N VAL A 78 -7.73 12.23 -1.81
CA VAL A 78 -7.94 11.09 -2.72
C VAL A 78 -6.61 10.54 -3.23
N LEU A 79 -5.71 11.42 -3.68
CA LEU A 79 -4.41 11.04 -4.29
C LEU A 79 -3.46 10.32 -3.34
N LEU A 80 -3.55 10.60 -2.05
CA LEU A 80 -2.72 9.96 -1.02
C LEU A 80 -3.50 8.91 -0.22
N GLY A 81 -4.80 9.10 -0.05
CA GLY A 81 -5.67 8.21 0.72
C GLY A 81 -5.81 6.84 0.08
N GLY A 82 -5.91 6.75 -1.25
CA GLY A 82 -5.96 5.47 -1.95
C GLY A 82 -4.71 4.61 -1.70
N PRO A 83 -3.49 5.12 -2.02
CA PRO A 83 -2.23 4.44 -1.71
C PRO A 83 -2.04 4.13 -0.21
N ALA A 84 -2.47 5.03 0.68
CA ALA A 84 -2.37 4.83 2.12
C ALA A 84 -3.29 3.70 2.62
N LEU A 85 -4.55 3.66 2.17
CA LEU A 85 -5.50 2.60 2.48
C LEU A 85 -4.99 1.25 1.98
N PHE A 86 -4.43 1.23 0.76
CA PHE A 86 -3.82 0.03 0.19
C PHE A 86 -2.65 -0.48 1.06
N LEU A 87 -1.70 0.39 1.42
CA LEU A 87 -0.57 0.01 2.27
C LEU A 87 -1.02 -0.40 3.69
N ALA A 88 -2.00 0.29 4.26
CA ALA A 88 -2.53 -0.04 5.58
C ALA A 88 -3.22 -1.40 5.59
N GLY A 89 -4.09 -1.67 4.61
CA GLY A 89 -4.79 -2.96 4.48
C GLY A 89 -3.82 -4.11 4.30
N THR A 90 -2.83 -3.95 3.42
CA THR A 90 -1.80 -4.97 3.25
C THR A 90 -0.92 -5.11 4.51
N ALA A 91 -0.59 -4.03 5.23
CA ALA A 91 0.16 -4.10 6.48
C ALA A 91 -0.60 -4.85 7.59
N VAL A 92 -1.91 -4.63 7.70
CA VAL A 92 -2.80 -5.37 8.61
C VAL A 92 -2.83 -6.86 8.25
N ALA A 93 -2.91 -7.20 6.96
CA ALA A 93 -2.82 -8.59 6.53
C ALA A 93 -1.51 -9.24 7.01
N ALA A 94 -0.37 -8.57 6.77
CA ALA A 94 0.94 -9.08 7.18
C ALA A 94 1.07 -9.20 8.71
N PHE A 95 0.56 -8.23 9.46
CA PHE A 95 0.54 -8.29 10.92
C PHE A 95 -0.32 -9.45 11.44
N ALA A 96 -1.49 -9.67 10.84
CA ALA A 96 -2.38 -10.77 11.23
C ALA A 96 -1.68 -12.12 11.12
N VAL A 97 -0.87 -12.33 10.08
CA VAL A 97 -0.19 -13.61 9.89
C VAL A 97 1.12 -13.71 10.67
N TRP A 98 1.98 -12.68 10.68
CA TRP A 98 3.32 -12.75 11.28
C TRP A 98 3.44 -12.16 12.68
N GLY A 99 2.36 -11.59 13.23
CA GLY A 99 2.36 -10.93 14.54
C GLY A 99 3.25 -9.69 14.65
N SER A 100 3.82 -9.20 13.55
CA SER A 100 4.73 -8.05 13.53
C SER A 100 4.45 -7.13 12.36
N TRP A 101 4.60 -5.82 12.58
CA TRP A 101 4.33 -4.81 11.55
C TRP A 101 5.46 -4.77 10.52
N PRO A 102 5.15 -4.86 9.21
CA PRO A 102 6.16 -4.78 8.16
C PRO A 102 6.75 -3.36 8.10
N ARG A 103 8.03 -3.23 8.45
CA ARG A 103 8.74 -1.94 8.51
C ARG A 103 8.66 -1.17 7.18
N SER A 104 8.76 -1.86 6.05
CA SER A 104 8.61 -1.29 4.71
C SER A 104 7.31 -0.51 4.55
N ARG A 105 6.19 -1.09 4.98
CA ARG A 105 4.86 -0.47 4.84
C ARG A 105 4.62 0.64 5.85
N ILE A 106 5.14 0.52 7.06
CA ILE A 106 5.08 1.61 8.05
C ILE A 106 5.87 2.83 7.57
N VAL A 107 7.08 2.62 7.03
CA VAL A 107 7.87 3.71 6.43
C VAL A 107 7.16 4.28 5.21
N GLY A 108 6.55 3.45 4.37
CA GLY A 108 5.73 3.90 3.25
C GLY A 108 4.55 4.78 3.68
N LEU A 109 3.80 4.37 4.71
CA LEU A 109 2.70 5.16 5.29
C LEU A 109 3.20 6.48 5.85
N ALA A 110 4.33 6.49 6.55
CA ALA A 110 4.95 7.72 7.05
C ALA A 110 5.37 8.65 5.90
N ALA A 111 5.93 8.11 4.82
CA ALA A 111 6.29 8.88 3.63
C ALA A 111 5.06 9.49 2.94
N LEU A 112 3.96 8.75 2.83
CA LEU A 112 2.68 9.29 2.34
C LEU A 112 2.13 10.39 3.25
N GLY A 113 2.27 10.24 4.57
CA GLY A 113 1.92 11.30 5.53
C GLY A 113 2.78 12.56 5.37
N GLY A 114 4.08 12.39 5.07
CA GLY A 114 4.97 13.50 4.72
C GLY A 114 4.53 14.20 3.43
N LEU A 115 4.17 13.45 2.39
CA LEU A 115 3.60 14.02 1.15
C LEU A 115 2.29 14.75 1.41
N ALA A 116 1.45 14.28 2.34
CA ALA A 116 0.22 14.95 2.73
C ALA A 116 0.50 16.32 3.37
N ALA A 117 1.49 16.39 4.27
CA ALA A 117 1.91 17.65 4.88
C ALA A 117 2.47 18.66 3.85
N LEU A 118 3.17 18.16 2.83
CA LEU A 118 3.72 18.97 1.74
C LEU A 118 2.72 19.25 0.61
N SER A 119 1.53 18.65 0.64
CA SER A 119 0.55 18.74 -0.46
C SER A 119 0.17 20.16 -0.90
N PRO A 120 0.09 21.19 -0.03
CA PRO A 120 -0.22 22.55 -0.47
C PRO A 120 0.87 23.18 -1.36
N LEU A 121 2.09 22.62 -1.33
CA LEU A 121 3.25 23.09 -2.07
C LEU A 121 3.47 22.32 -3.37
N LEU A 122 2.68 21.28 -3.62
CA LEU A 122 2.88 20.33 -4.72
C LEU A 122 1.73 20.42 -5.72
N THR A 123 2.01 20.13 -6.99
CA THR A 123 0.97 19.95 -8.00
C THR A 123 0.33 18.56 -7.88
N PRO A 124 -0.89 18.35 -8.42
CA PRO A 124 -1.52 17.03 -8.44
C PRO A 124 -0.63 15.98 -9.09
N LEU A 125 0.09 16.37 -10.17
CA LEU A 125 1.04 15.52 -10.85
C LEU A 125 2.22 15.08 -9.96
N LEU A 126 2.79 16.00 -9.18
CA LEU A 126 3.89 15.68 -8.25
C LEU A 126 3.41 14.81 -7.09
N LEU A 127 2.18 15.01 -6.62
CA LEU A 127 1.58 14.17 -5.58
C LEU A 127 1.36 12.73 -6.06
N THR A 128 0.76 12.51 -7.23
CA THR A 128 0.63 11.14 -7.79
C THR A 128 1.99 10.52 -8.09
N ALA A 129 2.94 11.28 -8.64
CA ALA A 129 4.28 10.77 -8.90
C ALA A 129 4.98 10.36 -7.59
N GLY A 130 4.84 11.18 -6.55
CA GLY A 130 5.37 10.91 -5.22
C GLY A 130 4.74 9.68 -4.57
N SER A 131 3.41 9.54 -4.61
CA SER A 131 2.73 8.38 -4.03
C SER A 131 3.06 7.08 -4.79
N THR A 132 3.11 7.11 -6.12
CA THR A 132 3.58 6.00 -6.95
C THR A 132 5.02 5.63 -6.62
N ALA A 133 5.92 6.62 -6.48
CA ALA A 133 7.32 6.38 -6.13
C ALA A 133 7.44 5.72 -4.74
N VAL A 134 6.61 6.12 -3.77
CA VAL A 134 6.55 5.48 -2.45
C VAL A 134 6.12 4.01 -2.59
N LEU A 135 5.04 3.70 -3.31
CA LEU A 135 4.60 2.32 -3.50
C LEU A 135 5.69 1.46 -4.17
N MET A 136 6.33 1.99 -5.22
CA MET A 136 7.43 1.31 -5.90
C MET A 136 8.63 1.07 -4.98
N ALA A 137 8.99 2.05 -4.16
CA ALA A 137 10.08 1.93 -3.19
C ALA A 137 9.77 0.86 -2.12
N VAL A 138 8.53 0.77 -1.65
CA VAL A 138 8.11 -0.29 -0.72
C VAL A 138 8.21 -1.66 -1.39
N GLY A 139 7.76 -1.81 -2.64
CA GLY A 139 7.85 -3.07 -3.39
C GLY A 139 9.31 -3.48 -3.64
N ALA A 140 10.16 -2.53 -4.03
CA ALA A 140 11.58 -2.74 -4.21
C ALA A 140 12.28 -3.12 -2.89
N TRP A 141 11.91 -2.48 -1.78
CA TRP A 141 12.42 -2.87 -0.46
C TRP A 141 12.07 -4.32 -0.16
N GLU A 142 10.80 -4.72 -0.29
CA GLU A 142 10.34 -6.07 0.04
C GLU A 142 10.95 -7.18 -0.84
N THR A 143 11.49 -6.82 -2.02
CA THR A 143 12.17 -7.77 -2.92
C THR A 143 13.69 -7.80 -2.73
N VAL A 144 14.32 -6.64 -2.52
CA VAL A 144 15.78 -6.55 -2.36
C VAL A 144 16.24 -6.92 -0.95
N VAL A 145 15.40 -6.67 0.06
CA VAL A 145 15.66 -7.09 1.44
C VAL A 145 14.92 -8.41 1.67
N PRO A 146 15.53 -9.58 1.37
CA PRO A 146 14.92 -10.86 1.72
C PRO A 146 14.61 -10.85 3.21
N ALA A 147 13.44 -11.33 3.57
CA ALA A 147 12.94 -11.38 4.94
C ALA A 147 14.03 -11.99 5.83
N ARG A 148 14.78 -11.13 6.53
CA ARG A 148 15.78 -11.54 7.49
C ARG A 148 15.02 -12.26 8.58
N ALA A 149 15.07 -13.59 8.53
CA ALA A 149 14.69 -14.53 9.58
C ALA A 149 13.61 -13.97 10.54
N LEU A 150 12.34 -14.15 10.18
CA LEU A 150 11.29 -14.24 11.20
C LEU A 150 11.56 -15.55 11.95
N LYS A 151 12.56 -15.52 12.85
CA LYS A 151 12.82 -16.59 13.79
C LYS A 151 11.68 -16.51 14.81
N PRO A 152 10.85 -17.55 14.96
CA PRO A 152 9.92 -17.58 16.07
C PRO A 152 10.73 -17.51 17.37
N ALA A 153 10.31 -16.60 18.26
CA ALA A 153 10.81 -16.53 19.63
C ALA A 153 10.27 -17.72 20.44
#